data_AF-A0A3M0Y5L0-F1
#
_entry.id   AF-A0A3M0Y5L0-F1
#
_cell.length_a   1.000
_cell.length_b   1.000
_cell.length_c   1.000
_cell.angle_alpha   90.00
_cell.angle_beta   90.00
_cell.angle_gamma   90.00
#
_symmetry.space_group_name_H-M   'P 1'
#
loop_
_entity.id
_entity.type
_entity.pdbx_description
1 polymer ?
#
loop_
_entity_poly.entity_id
_entity_poly.type
_entity_poly.pdbx_seq_one_letter_code
_entity_poly.pdbx_strand_id
1 'polypeptide(L)'
;MLENSGSTILLTASLVIGAVCIAMAIPLIRRRVPPNHWYGLRVPATFIDERVWYEANARAGRELLALGMFIMAIGVFLDAIAVSTWVSIVLWFGFIMGGVILFVARSWRFANQLLRLYGIEKDRT
;
A
#
# COMPACT_ATOMS: atom_id res chain seq x y z
N MET A 1 23.87 11.07 23.21
CA MET A 1 22.53 11.68 23.29
C MET A 1 21.89 11.93 21.92
N LEU A 2 22.63 12.29 20.86
CA LEU A 2 22.05 12.53 19.53
C LEU A 2 21.60 11.26 18.77
N GLU A 3 22.22 10.11 19.01
CA GLU A 3 21.88 8.85 18.32
C GLU A 3 20.48 8.31 18.68
N ASN A 4 20.04 8.42 19.94
CA ASN A 4 18.69 8.00 20.35
C ASN A 4 17.58 8.86 19.74
N SER A 5 17.85 10.14 19.47
CA SER A 5 16.84 11.02 18.88
C SER A 5 16.48 10.59 17.46
N GLY A 6 17.46 10.08 16.70
CA GLY A 6 17.26 9.63 15.32
C GLY A 6 16.38 8.38 15.19
N SER A 7 16.65 7.35 16.00
CA SER A 7 15.83 6.13 16.01
C SER A 7 14.39 6.42 16.47
N THR A 8 14.24 7.26 17.49
CA THR A 8 12.92 7.65 18.02
C THR A 8 12.08 8.40 16.99
N ILE A 9 12.70 9.28 16.19
CA ILE A 9 12.03 9.97 15.07
C ILE A 9 11.57 8.97 14.01
N LEU A 10 12.43 8.03 13.63
CA LEU A 10 12.11 7.02 12.62
C LEU A 10 10.98 6.08 13.09
N LEU A 11 10.99 5.68 14.36
CA LEU A 11 9.91 4.91 14.97
C LEU A 11 8.59 5.68 14.91
N THR A 12 8.60 6.94 15.35
CA THR A 12 7.42 7.80 15.36
C THR A 12 6.85 7.98 13.95
N ALA A 13 7.72 8.25 12.97
CA ALA A 13 7.33 8.36 11.56
C ALA A 13 6.72 7.04 11.04
N SER A 14 7.31 5.89 11.39
CA SER A 14 6.81 4.58 11.00
C SER A 14 5.40 4.31 11.54
N LEU A 15 5.16 4.63 12.81
CA LEU A 15 3.86 4.47 13.44
C LEU A 15 2.79 5.36 12.79
N VAL A 16 3.12 6.63 12.55
CA VAL A 16 2.19 7.58 11.92
C VAL A 16 1.88 7.19 10.48
N ILE A 17 2.91 6.91 9.66
CA ILE A 17 2.73 6.53 8.25
C ILE A 17 1.94 5.23 8.15
N GLY A 18 2.29 4.22 8.96
CA GLY A 18 1.58 2.95 8.98
C GLY A 18 0.11 3.08 9.37
N ALA A 19 -0.18 3.89 10.40
CA ALA A 19 -1.56 4.18 10.81
C ALA A 19 -2.37 4.88 9.70
N VAL A 20 -1.76 5.85 8.99
CA VAL A 20 -2.39 6.52 7.84
C VAL A 20 -2.66 5.52 6.71
N CYS A 21 -1.71 4.65 6.37
CA CYS A 21 -1.91 3.60 5.36
C CYS A 21 -3.07 2.67 5.74
N ILE A 22 -3.15 2.24 7.00
CA ILE A 22 -4.23 1.39 7.51
C ILE A 22 -5.57 2.11 7.43
N ALA A 23 -5.64 3.37 7.86
CA ALA A 23 -6.85 4.18 7.80
C ALA A 23 -7.36 4.33 6.36
N MET A 24 -6.45 4.59 5.41
CA MET A 24 -6.78 4.66 3.99
C MET A 24 -7.09 3.30 3.37
N ALA A 25 -6.64 2.18 3.93
CA ALA A 25 -6.97 0.86 3.39
C ALA A 25 -8.44 0.49 3.64
N ILE A 26 -8.99 0.86 4.79
CA ILE A 26 -10.33 0.45 5.25
C ILE A 26 -11.46 0.78 4.25
N PRO A 27 -11.64 2.03 3.77
CA PRO A 27 -12.73 2.35 2.86
C PRO A 27 -12.60 1.65 1.49
N LEU A 28 -11.37 1.40 1.02
CA LEU A 28 -11.10 0.66 -0.21
C LEU A 28 -11.48 -0.81 -0.07
N ILE A 29 -11.07 -1.46 1.03
CA ILE A 29 -11.41 -2.86 1.32
C ILE A 29 -12.93 -3.05 1.40
N ARG A 30 -13.62 -2.09 2.03
CA ARG A 30 -15.08 -2.09 2.18
C ARG A 30 -15.85 -1.69 0.92
N ARG A 31 -15.15 -1.45 -0.21
CA ARG A 31 -15.76 -1.03 -1.49
C ARG A 31 -16.69 0.18 -1.35
N ARG A 32 -16.36 1.14 -0.47
CA ARG A 32 -17.19 2.34 -0.22
C ARG A 32 -16.81 3.56 -1.05
N VAL A 33 -15.74 3.44 -1.83
CA VAL A 33 -15.16 4.55 -2.60
C VAL A 33 -15.61 4.39 -4.05
N PRO A 34 -16.48 5.26 -4.58
CA PRO A 34 -16.87 5.21 -5.99
C PRO A 34 -15.69 5.61 -6.91
N PRO A 35 -15.76 5.28 -8.21
CA PRO A 35 -14.81 5.74 -9.21
C PRO A 35 -14.56 7.24 -9.10
N ASN A 36 -13.29 7.61 -8.92
CA ASN A 36 -12.90 9.00 -8.70
C ASN A 36 -11.49 9.28 -9.19
N HIS A 37 -11.16 10.56 -9.28
CA HIS A 37 -9.92 11.03 -9.91
C HIS A 37 -8.78 11.26 -8.92
N TRP A 38 -8.92 10.95 -7.62
CA TRP A 38 -7.97 11.37 -6.57
C TRP A 38 -7.51 10.24 -5.65
N TYR A 39 -8.31 9.19 -5.49
CA TYR A 39 -8.16 8.22 -4.42
C TYR A 39 -8.45 6.79 -4.89
N GLY A 40 -7.60 5.86 -4.44
CA GLY A 40 -7.60 4.46 -4.88
C GLY A 40 -6.58 4.16 -5.97
N LEU A 41 -6.60 2.92 -6.46
CA LEU A 41 -5.84 2.46 -7.61
C LEU A 41 -6.47 3.03 -8.89
N ARG A 42 -5.77 3.98 -9.52
CA ARG A 42 -6.22 4.72 -10.70
C ARG A 42 -5.40 4.31 -11.91
N VAL A 43 -5.70 3.14 -12.45
CA VAL A 43 -5.10 2.69 -13.72
C VAL A 43 -6.16 2.73 -14.82
N PRO A 44 -5.79 2.83 -16.11
CA PRO A 44 -6.79 2.92 -17.17
C PRO A 44 -7.88 1.84 -17.10
N ALA A 45 -7.50 0.61 -16.72
CA ALA A 45 -8.44 -0.50 -16.55
C ALA A 45 -9.54 -0.26 -15.50
N THR A 46 -9.24 0.43 -14.39
CA THR A 46 -10.23 0.69 -13.33
C THR A 46 -11.30 1.71 -13.70
N PHE A 47 -11.06 2.51 -14.75
CA PHE A 47 -12.04 3.50 -15.22
C PHE A 47 -12.96 2.98 -16.32
N ILE A 48 -12.65 1.81 -16.90
CA ILE A 48 -13.45 1.23 -17.98
C ILE A 48 -14.68 0.48 -17.44
N ASP A 49 -14.58 -0.12 -16.26
CA ASP A 49 -15.64 -0.93 -15.66
C ASP A 49 -15.66 -0.76 -14.13
N GLU A 50 -16.83 -0.45 -13.57
CA GLU A 50 -17.02 -0.22 -12.13
C GLU A 50 -16.79 -1.49 -11.28
N ARG A 51 -17.04 -2.69 -11.82
CA ARG A 51 -16.69 -3.94 -11.16
C ARG A 51 -15.17 -4.05 -11.01
N VAL A 52 -14.41 -3.72 -12.07
CA VAL A 52 -12.94 -3.67 -12.03
C VAL A 52 -12.47 -2.66 -10.99
N TRP A 53 -13.11 -1.48 -10.94
CA TRP A 53 -12.81 -0.47 -9.93
C TRP A 53 -12.88 -1.04 -8.51
N TYR A 54 -14.01 -1.59 -8.08
CA TYR A 54 -14.17 -2.05 -6.71
C TYR A 54 -13.33 -3.28 -6.37
N GLU A 55 -13.16 -4.22 -7.31
CA GLU A 55 -12.34 -5.40 -7.07
C GLU A 55 -10.85 -5.08 -6.97
N ALA A 56 -10.34 -4.29 -7.90
CA ALA A 56 -8.95 -3.86 -7.90
C ALA A 56 -8.65 -2.99 -6.67
N ASN A 57 -9.53 -2.04 -6.33
CA ASN A 57 -9.37 -1.22 -5.14
C ASN A 57 -9.49 -1.99 -3.83
N ALA A 58 -10.39 -2.97 -3.70
CA ALA A 58 -10.47 -3.78 -2.49
C ALA A 58 -9.21 -4.62 -2.28
N ARG A 59 -8.61 -5.15 -3.36
CA ARG A 59 -7.32 -5.85 -3.28
C ARG A 59 -6.18 -4.90 -2.95
N ALA A 60 -6.07 -3.77 -3.65
CA ALA A 60 -5.07 -2.75 -3.37
C ALA A 60 -5.18 -2.24 -1.93
N GLY A 61 -6.39 -2.08 -1.40
CA GLY A 61 -6.63 -1.77 0.01
C GLY A 61 -6.06 -2.82 0.95
N ARG A 62 -6.23 -4.12 0.68
CA ARG A 62 -5.62 -5.19 1.50
C ARG A 62 -4.10 -5.16 1.46
N GLU A 63 -3.50 -4.90 0.30
CA GLU A 63 -2.04 -4.76 0.17
C GLU A 63 -1.54 -3.49 0.90
N LEU A 64 -2.28 -2.38 0.84
CA LEU A 64 -1.99 -1.15 1.59
C LEU A 64 -2.10 -1.34 3.10
N LEU A 65 -3.08 -2.11 3.57
CA LEU A 65 -3.23 -2.51 4.98
C LEU A 65 -1.99 -3.28 5.44
N ALA A 66 -1.58 -4.30 4.66
CA ALA A 66 -0.41 -5.11 4.94
C ALA A 66 0.87 -4.28 4.95
N LEU A 67 1.03 -3.36 3.99
CA LEU A 67 2.16 -2.43 3.94
C LEU A 67 2.19 -1.53 5.17
N GLY A 68 1.05 -0.97 5.59
CA GLY A 68 0.96 -0.14 6.79
C GLY A 68 1.38 -0.89 8.05
N MET A 69 0.88 -2.12 8.25
CA MET A 69 1.29 -2.98 9.37
C MET A 69 2.80 -3.30 9.31
N PHE A 70 3.32 -3.58 8.12
CA PHE A 70 4.73 -3.87 7.92
C PHE A 70 5.63 -2.66 8.23
N ILE A 71 5.25 -1.45 7.83
CA ILE A 71 5.97 -0.21 8.15
C ILE A 71 6.05 -0.01 9.67
N MET A 72 4.96 -0.23 10.40
CA MET A 72 4.97 -0.14 11.87
C MET A 72 5.88 -1.21 12.49
N ALA A 73 5.77 -2.46 12.01
CA ALA A 73 6.55 -3.57 12.53
C ALA A 73 8.05 -3.38 12.32
N ILE A 74 8.47 -2.92 11.13
CA ILE A 74 9.90 -2.67 10.85
C ILE A 74 10.43 -1.49 11.67
N GLY A 75 9.62 -0.45 11.89
CA GLY A 75 10.00 0.68 12.75
C GLY A 75 10.26 0.25 14.20
N VAL A 76 9.35 -0.54 14.77
CA VAL A 76 9.51 -1.13 16.12
C VAL A 76 10.71 -2.06 16.18
N PHE A 77 10.89 -2.91 15.17
CA PHE A 77 12.00 -3.86 15.11
C PHE A 77 13.37 -3.15 15.07
N LEU A 78 13.52 -2.16 14.19
CA LEU A 78 14.77 -1.40 14.05
C LEU A 78 15.14 -0.61 15.31
N ASP A 79 14.14 -0.07 16.01
CA ASP A 79 14.35 0.60 17.30
C ASP A 79 14.75 -0.39 18.41
N ALA A 80 14.10 -1.56 18.45
CA ALA A 80 14.37 -2.60 19.46
C ALA A 80 15.77 -3.22 19.37
N ILE A 81 16.33 -3.35 18.16
CA ILE A 81 17.69 -3.91 17.97
C ILE A 81 18.80 -2.88 18.14
N ALA A 82 18.46 -1.61 18.43
CA ALA A 82 19.40 -0.51 18.71
C ALA A 82 20.55 -0.38 17.68
N VAL A 83 20.28 -0.66 16.40
CA VAL A 83 21.24 -0.44 15.33
C VAL A 83 21.42 1.06 15.06
N SER A 84 22.54 1.43 14.43
CA SER A 84 22.82 2.85 14.16
C SER A 84 21.72 3.51 13.33
N THR A 85 21.45 4.78 13.63
CA THR A 85 20.36 5.53 12.96
C THR A 85 20.47 5.49 11.44
N TRP A 86 21.69 5.59 10.90
CA TRP A 86 21.91 5.59 9.45
C TRP A 86 21.56 4.23 8.82
N VAL A 87 21.88 3.11 9.49
CA VAL A 87 21.52 1.76 9.02
C VAL A 87 20.01 1.61 9.03
N SER A 88 19.35 2.04 10.11
CA SER A 88 17.89 2.02 10.21
C SER A 88 17.23 2.78 9.07
N ILE A 89 17.73 3.98 8.73
CA ILE A 89 17.23 4.79 7.62
C ILE A 89 17.37 4.03 6.29
N VAL A 90 18.57 3.50 5.99
CA VAL A 90 18.82 2.79 4.72
C VAL A 90 17.93 1.55 4.58
N LEU A 91 17.82 0.74 5.64
CA LEU A 91 16.97 -0.45 5.66
C LEU A 91 15.50 -0.06 5.49
N TRP A 92 15.03 0.93 6.23
CA TRP A 92 13.64 1.40 6.18
C TRP A 92 13.26 1.89 4.78
N PHE A 93 14.10 2.72 4.15
CA PHE A 93 13.88 3.18 2.78
C PHE A 93 13.90 2.01 1.79
N GLY A 94 14.85 1.08 1.92
CA GLY A 94 14.93 -0.09 1.06
C GLY A 94 13.68 -0.97 1.14
N PHE A 95 13.21 -1.26 2.34
CA PHE A 95 12.00 -2.05 2.57
C PHE A 95 10.75 -1.38 2.03
N ILE A 96 10.58 -0.06 2.26
CA ILE A 96 9.41 0.67 1.76
C ILE A 96 9.43 0.80 0.25
N MET A 97 10.56 1.18 -0.35
CA MET A 97 10.66 1.30 -1.80
C MET A 97 10.40 -0.06 -2.47
N GLY A 98 11.00 -1.14 -1.95
CA GLY A 98 10.72 -2.50 -2.42
C GLY A 98 9.23 -2.86 -2.31
N GLY A 99 8.61 -2.58 -1.15
CA GLY A 99 7.19 -2.82 -0.91
C GLY A 99 6.28 -2.03 -1.86
N VAL A 100 6.56 -0.74 -2.09
CA VAL A 100 5.81 0.13 -2.99
C VAL A 100 5.95 -0.34 -4.44
N ILE A 101 7.16 -0.69 -4.89
CA ILE A 101 7.38 -1.21 -6.25
C ILE A 101 6.58 -2.49 -6.48
N LEU A 102 6.64 -3.43 -5.54
CA LEU A 102 5.88 -4.67 -5.60
C LEU A 102 4.37 -4.41 -5.61
N PHE A 103 3.89 -3.51 -4.75
CA PHE A 103 2.49 -3.08 -4.68
C PHE A 103 2.00 -2.52 -6.03
N VAL A 104 2.74 -1.57 -6.62
CA VAL A 104 2.38 -0.96 -7.90
C VAL A 104 2.35 -2.00 -9.00
N ALA A 105 3.40 -2.83 -9.11
CA ALA A 105 3.48 -3.86 -10.14
C ALA A 105 2.35 -4.91 -10.03
N ARG A 106 2.04 -5.36 -8.81
CA ARG A 106 0.96 -6.34 -8.55
C ARG A 106 -0.41 -5.75 -8.82
N SER A 107 -0.65 -4.53 -8.33
CA SER A 107 -1.92 -3.83 -8.50
C SER A 107 -2.21 -3.54 -9.98
N TRP A 108 -1.21 -3.09 -10.73
CA TRP A 108 -1.33 -2.85 -12.18
C TRP A 108 -1.65 -4.13 -12.95
N ARG A 109 -0.91 -5.22 -12.72
CA ARG A 109 -1.13 -6.51 -13.39
C ARG A 109 -2.53 -7.06 -13.10
N PHE A 110 -2.98 -6.97 -11.85
CA PHE A 110 -4.29 -7.47 -11.46
C PHE A 110 -5.44 -6.71 -12.09
N ALA A 111 -5.41 -5.38 -12.09
CA ALA A 111 -6.46 -4.57 -12.71
C ALA A 111 -6.61 -4.85 -14.21
N ASN A 112 -5.49 -4.97 -14.93
CA ASN A 112 -5.51 -5.33 -16.35
C ASN A 112 -6.01 -6.75 -16.60
N GLN A 113 -5.72 -7.69 -15.70
CA GLN A 113 -6.25 -9.05 -15.78
C GLN A 113 -7.77 -9.07 -15.60
N LEU A 114 -8.31 -8.32 -14.63
CA LEU A 114 -9.75 -8.22 -14.39
C LEU A 114 -10.50 -7.65 -15.58
N LEU A 115 -9.99 -6.57 -16.19
CA LEU A 115 -10.61 -5.98 -17.37
C LEU A 115 -10.74 -6.98 -18.52
N ARG A 116 -9.71 -7.82 -18.75
CA ARG A 116 -9.75 -8.85 -19.79
C ARG A 116 -10.81 -9.91 -19.51
N LEU A 117 -10.94 -10.33 -18.24
CA LEU A 117 -11.91 -11.34 -17.85
C LEU A 117 -13.35 -10.85 -18.04
N TYR A 118 -13.65 -9.63 -17.64
CA TYR A 118 -14.99 -9.07 -17.82
C TYR A 118 -15.31 -8.70 -19.25
N GLY A 119 -14.31 -8.33 -20.06
CA GLY A 119 -14.49 -8.17 -21.51
C GLY A 119 -14.96 -9.48 -22.16
N ILE A 120 -14.31 -10.61 -21.84
CA ILE A 120 -14.71 -11.93 -22.36
C ILE A 120 -16.10 -12.35 -21.87
N GLU A 121 -16.44 -12.03 -20.62
CA GLU A 121 -17.78 -12.31 -20.08
C GLU A 121 -18.86 -11.56 -20.86
N LYS A 122 -18.63 -10.28 -21.15
CA LYS A 122 -19.55 -9.42 -21.92
C LYS A 122 -19.75 -9.89 -23.36
N ASP A 123 -18.72 -10.44 -24.00
CA ASP A 123 -18.83 -10.96 -25.38
C ASP A 123 -19.60 -12.30 -25.46
N ARG A 124 -19.82 -12.97 -24.32
CA ARG A 124 -20.52 -14.28 -24.25
C ARG A 124 -22.02 -14.17 -23.92
N THR A 125 -22.47 -13.01 -23.45
CA THR A 125 -23.88 -12.74 -23.07
C THR A 125 -24.61 -11.98 -24.16
#